data_AF-A0A7X9E1U3-F1
#
_entry.id   AF-A0A7X9E1U3-F1
#
_cell.length_a   1.000
_cell.length_b   1.000
_cell.length_c   1.000
_cell.angle_alpha   90.00
_cell.angle_beta   90.00
_cell.angle_gamma   90.00
#
_symmetry.space_group_name_H-M   'P 1'
#
loop_
_entity.id
_entity.type
_entity.pdbx_description
1 polymer ?
#
loop_
_entity_poly.entity_id
_entity_poly.type
_entity_poly.pdbx_seq_one_letter_code
_entity_poly.pdbx_strand_id
1 'polypeptide(L)' 'METFEEITSYVDNELKDQLIISRINLLIDQDCMCKTEYLRQSCVKELLKRRFCKSKAPDYLIQNIISELQNYINSR' A
#
# COMPACT_ATOMS: atom_id res chain seq x y z
N MET A 1 7.11 -18.14 12.08
CA MET A 1 5.75 -18.23 11.52
C MET A 1 5.02 -16.90 11.72
N GLU A 2 5.07 -16.31 12.93
CA GLU A 2 4.48 -14.98 13.23
C GLU A 2 5.03 -13.81 12.37
N THR A 3 6.34 -13.77 12.09
CA THR A 3 6.94 -12.65 11.31
C THR A 3 6.41 -12.55 9.87
N PHE A 4 6.03 -13.67 9.25
CA PHE A 4 5.45 -13.64 7.91
C PHE A 4 4.01 -13.15 7.90
N GLU A 5 3.26 -13.42 8.97
CA GLU A 5 1.91 -12.86 9.16
C GLU A 5 2.01 -11.34 9.36
N GLU A 6 2.97 -10.87 10.16
CA GLU A 6 3.21 -9.43 10.35
C GLU A 6 3.60 -8.73 9.03
N ILE A 7 4.45 -9.35 8.20
CA ILE A 7 4.76 -8.85 6.85
C ILE A 7 3.50 -8.81 5.98
N THR A 8 2.63 -9.80 6.09
CA THR A 8 1.37 -9.85 5.34
C THR A 8 0.46 -8.69 5.73
N SER A 9 0.20 -8.51 7.03
CA SER A 9 -0.58 -7.38 7.53
C SER A 9 0.07 -6.03 7.19
N TYR A 10 1.40 -5.96 7.12
CA TYR A 10 2.11 -4.76 6.67
C TYR A 10 1.86 -4.48 5.18
N VAL A 11 2.03 -5.47 4.30
CA VAL A 11 1.75 -5.34 2.86
C VAL A 11 0.29 -4.97 2.62
N ASP A 12 -0.62 -5.46 3.45
CA ASP A 12 -2.05 -5.16 3.40
C ASP A 12 -2.50 -3.82 3.99
N ASN A 13 -1.56 -3.05 4.55
CA ASN A 13 -1.82 -1.78 5.24
C ASN A 13 -2.83 -1.94 6.39
N GLU A 14 -2.86 -3.12 7.02
CA GLU A 14 -3.75 -3.40 8.16
C GLU A 14 -3.15 -2.92 9.48
N LEU A 15 -1.84 -2.72 9.52
CA LEU A 15 -1.12 -2.22 10.68
C LEU A 15 -1.32 -0.72 10.86
N LYS A 16 -1.68 -0.31 12.07
CA LYS A 16 -1.90 1.09 12.45
C LYS A 16 -0.85 1.63 13.43
N ASP A 17 -0.20 0.74 14.17
CA ASP A 17 0.81 1.09 15.15
C ASP A 17 2.14 1.43 14.45
N GLN A 18 2.61 2.66 14.65
CA GLN A 18 3.82 3.19 14.03
C GLN A 18 5.10 2.49 14.53
N LEU A 19 5.12 2.01 15.78
CA LEU A 19 6.26 1.29 16.31
C LEU A 19 6.39 -0.08 15.64
N ILE A 20 5.27 -0.77 15.45
CA ILE A 20 5.23 -2.06 14.75
C ILE A 20 5.66 -1.88 13.29
N ILE A 21 5.10 -0.87 12.59
CA ILE A 21 5.50 -0.51 11.22
C ILE A 21 7.01 -0.25 11.13
N SER A 22 7.55 0.55 12.05
CA SER A 22 8.98 0.88 12.06
C SER A 22 9.85 -0.36 12.29
N ARG A 23 9.44 -1.26 13.19
CA ARG A 23 10.14 -2.53 13.43
C ARG A 23 10.12 -3.43 12.20
N ILE A 24 8.99 -3.56 11.52
CA ILE A 24 8.88 -4.40 10.31
C ILE A 24 9.72 -3.83 9.17
N ASN A 25 9.74 -2.51 8.99
CA ASN A 25 10.64 -1.87 8.03
C ASN A 25 12.10 -2.20 8.32
N LEU A 26 12.52 -2.12 9.58
CA LEU A 26 13.87 -2.51 9.99
C LEU A 26 14.17 -3.98 9.68
N LEU A 27 13.21 -4.89 9.94
CA LEU A 27 13.34 -6.31 9.63
C LEU A 27 13.47 -6.57 8.13
N ILE A 28 12.67 -5.89 7.30
CA ILE A 28 12.75 -5.97 5.83
C ILE A 28 14.12 -5.48 5.34
N ASP A 29 14.68 -4.46 5.97
CA ASP A 29 15.98 -3.90 5.56
C ASP A 29 17.16 -4.80 5.97
N GLN A 30 17.08 -5.43 7.14
CA GLN A 30 18.21 -6.16 7.73
C GLN A 30 18.20 -7.66 7.47
N ASP A 31 17.03 -8.28 7.30
CA ASP A 31 16.88 -9.73 7.09
C ASP A 31 16.51 -10.04 5.63
N CYS A 32 17.37 -10.80 4.96
CA CYS A 32 17.19 -11.14 3.54
C CYS A 32 15.96 -12.02 3.26
N MET A 33 15.55 -12.88 4.21
CA MET A 33 14.37 -13.72 4.09
C MET A 33 13.10 -12.87 4.21
N CYS A 34 13.07 -11.95 5.19
CA CYS A 34 11.98 -11.01 5.36
C CYS A 34 11.82 -10.09 4.14
N LYS A 35 12.95 -9.58 3.61
CA LYS A 35 12.97 -8.79 2.38
C LYS A 35 12.39 -9.54 1.19
N THR A 36 12.82 -10.77 1.00
CA THR A 36 12.37 -11.61 -0.11
C THR A 36 10.87 -11.87 -0.01
N GLU A 37 10.38 -12.16 1.18
CA GLU A 37 8.96 -12.40 1.41
C GLU A 37 8.11 -11.14 1.16
N TYR A 38 8.53 -9.99 1.69
CA TYR A 38 7.90 -8.70 1.43
C TYR A 38 7.80 -8.40 -0.08
N LEU A 39 8.91 -8.57 -0.82
CA LEU A 39 8.93 -8.35 -2.27
C LEU A 39 8.00 -9.30 -3.01
N ARG A 40 7.98 -10.57 -2.62
CA ARG A 40 7.09 -11.60 -3.20
C ARG A 40 5.63 -11.23 -3.03
N GLN A 41 5.20 -10.91 -1.81
CA GLN A 41 3.82 -10.56 -1.51
C GLN A 41 3.40 -9.24 -2.17
N SER A 42 4.27 -8.22 -2.15
CA SER A 42 4.04 -6.93 -2.82
C SER A 42 3.84 -7.12 -4.33
N CYS A 43 4.63 -7.98 -4.96
CA CYS A 43 4.48 -8.33 -6.37
C CYS A 43 3.12 -8.99 -6.66
N VAL A 44 2.72 -9.99 -5.86
CA VAL A 44 1.42 -10.66 -6.00
C VAL A 44 0.28 -9.65 -5.86
N LYS A 45 0.33 -8.77 -4.85
CA LYS A 45 -0.67 -7.73 -4.64
C LYS A 45 -0.83 -6.81 -5.84
N GLU A 46 0.26 -6.37 -6.43
CA GLU A 46 0.24 -5.51 -7.62
C GLU A 46 -0.32 -6.25 -8.85
N LEU A 47 0.03 -7.52 -9.06
CA LEU A 47 -0.53 -8.35 -10.12
C LEU A 47 -2.05 -8.51 -9.98
N LEU A 48 -2.53 -8.77 -8.76
CA LEU A 48 -3.96 -8.89 -8.48
C LEU A 48 -4.68 -7.55 -8.67
N LYS A 49 -4.10 -6.45 -8.19
CA LYS A 49 -4.62 -5.09 -8.41
C LYS A 49 -4.83 -4.82 -9.89
N ARG A 50 -3.85 -5.10 -10.75
CA ARG A 50 -3.96 -4.94 -12.21
C ARG A 50 -5.00 -5.86 -12.85
N ARG A 51 -5.09 -7.11 -12.38
CA ARG A 51 -6.07 -8.06 -12.89
C ARG A 51 -7.51 -7.61 -12.60
N PHE A 52 -7.73 -7.02 -11.43
CA PHE A 52 -9.06 -6.66 -10.94
C PHE A 52 -9.42 -5.18 -11.09
N CYS A 53 -8.51 -4.29 -11.50
CA CYS A 53 -8.79 -2.85 -11.67
C CYS A 53 -9.68 -2.49 -12.87
N LYS A 54 -10.52 -3.41 -13.36
CA LYS A 54 -11.29 -3.25 -14.62
C LYS A 54 -12.49 -2.30 -14.52
N SER A 55 -12.73 -1.67 -13.37
CA SER A 55 -13.76 -0.64 -13.25
C SER A 55 -13.15 0.76 -13.41
N LYS A 56 -13.51 1.44 -14.50
CA LYS A 56 -13.32 2.89 -14.59
C LYS A 56 -14.15 3.54 -13.48
N ALA A 57 -13.56 4.45 -12.71
CA ALA A 57 -14.33 5.26 -11.78
C ALA A 57 -15.37 6.10 -12.54
N PRO A 58 -16.56 6.36 -11.96
CA PRO A 58 -17.55 7.22 -12.61
C PRO A 58 -16.99 8.61 -12.93
N ASP A 59 -17.33 9.16 -14.10
CA ASP A 59 -16.76 10.43 -14.57
C ASP A 59 -17.04 11.60 -13.60
N TYR A 60 -18.21 11.64 -12.96
CA TYR A 60 -18.53 12.67 -11.97
C TYR A 60 -17.58 12.65 -10.76
N LEU A 61 -17.15 11.46 -10.33
CA LEU A 61 -16.25 11.31 -9.19
C LEU A 61 -14.85 11.81 -9.56
N ILE A 62 -14.40 11.49 -10.78
CA ILE A 62 -13.12 11.96 -11.32
C ILE A 62 -13.12 13.50 -11.38
N GLN A 63 -14.18 14.11 -11.91
CA GLN A 63 -14.29 15.56 -12.02
C GLN A 63 -14.32 16.25 -10.65
N ASN A 64 -15.06 15.70 -9.69
CA ASN A 64 -15.08 16.23 -8.33
C ASN A 64 -13.68 16.22 -7.68
N ILE A 65 -12.95 15.12 -7.80
CA ILE A 65 -11.58 15.01 -7.27
C ILE A 65 -10.65 16.05 -7.94
N ILE A 66 -10.73 16.21 -9.26
CA ILE A 66 -9.92 17.20 -9.99
C ILE A 66 -10.24 18.63 -9.51
N SER A 67 -11.52 18.96 -9.39
CA SER A 67 -11.99 20.27 -8.92
C SER A 67 -11.48 20.60 -7.52
N GLU A 68 -11.58 19.65 -6.58
CA GLU A 68 -11.08 19.82 -5.21
C GLU A 68 -9.56 20.01 -5.17
N LEU A 69 -8.80 19.25 -5.97
CA LEU A 69 -7.35 19.42 -6.06
C LEU A 69 -6.95 20.79 -6.62
N GLN A 70 -7.67 21.29 -7.63
CA GLN A 70 -7.43 22.63 -8.19
C GLN A 70 -7.71 23.73 -7.17
N ASN A 71 -8.82 23.63 -6.43
CA ASN A 71 -9.15 24.56 -5.35
C ASN A 71 -8.05 24.58 -4.28
N TYR A 72 -7.57 23.40 -3.86
CA TYR A 72 -6.49 23.29 -2.89
C TYR A 72 -5.21 23.98 -3.36
N ILE A 73 -4.81 23.77 -4.61
CA ILE A 73 -3.62 24.40 -5.20
C ILE A 73 -3.76 25.91 -5.29
N ASN A 74 -4.92 26.42 -5.74
CA ASN A 74 -5.18 27.86 -5.90
C ASN A 74 -5.38 28.60 -4.56
N SER A 75 -5.66 27.88 -3.48
CA SER A 75 -5.82 28.43 -2.13
C SER A 75 -4.50 28.57 -1.35
N ARG A 76 -3.37 28.15 -1.94
CA ARG A 76 -2.01 28.33 -1.40
C ARG A 76 -1.26 29.41 -2.15
#